data_AF-A0A920K9S4-F1
#
_entry.id   AF-A0A920K9S4-F1
#
_cell.length_a   1.000
_cell.length_b   1.000
_cell.length_c   1.000
_cell.angle_alpha   90.00
_cell.angle_beta   90.00
_cell.angle_gamma   90.00
#
_symmetry.space_group_name_H-M   'P 1'
#
loop_
_entity.id
_entity.type
_entity.pdbx_description
1 polymer ?
#
loop_
_entity_poly.entity_id
_entity_poly.type
_entity_poly.pdbx_seq_one_letter_code
_entity_poly.pdbx_strand_id
1 'polypeptide(L)' 'MRAAVRACDRLLPMLEPGFSARFASLPPGEDPDDIVRRGGANNFRELLESSTGLSDFFWETEKSNGSLDTPEKQAAFLRG' A
#
# COMPACT_ATOMS: atom_id res chain seq x y z
N MET A 1 1.80 -6.76 -8.87
CA MET A 1 2.54 -5.91 -7.90
C MET A 1 3.17 -4.65 -8.53
N ARG A 2 3.80 -4.71 -9.71
CA ARG A 2 4.46 -3.54 -10.36
C ARG A 2 3.58 -2.27 -10.51
N ALA A 3 2.26 -2.41 -10.68
CA ALA A 3 1.36 -1.27 -10.81
C ALA A 3 1.18 -0.51 -9.48
N ALA A 4 1.06 -1.22 -8.37
CA ALA A 4 0.88 -0.62 -7.03
C ALA A 4 2.14 0.17 -6.61
N VAL A 5 3.33 -0.40 -6.85
CA VAL A 5 4.61 0.30 -6.59
C VAL A 5 4.69 1.61 -7.38
N ARG A 6 4.41 1.59 -8.69
CA ARG A 6 4.38 2.80 -9.50
C ARG A 6 3.30 3.81 -9.09
N ALA A 7 2.22 3.37 -8.47
CA ALA A 7 1.21 4.28 -7.93
C ALA A 7 1.71 4.91 -6.62
N CYS A 8 2.35 4.13 -5.75
CA CYS A 8 3.01 4.61 -4.55
C CYS A 8 4.05 5.69 -4.87
N ASP A 9 4.96 5.45 -5.81
CA ASP A 9 6.01 6.40 -6.20
C ASP A 9 5.45 7.74 -6.71
N ARG A 10 4.26 7.72 -7.35
CA ARG A 10 3.59 8.93 -7.83
C ARG A 10 2.84 9.67 -6.72
N LEU A 11 2.25 8.93 -5.79
CA LEU A 11 1.46 9.50 -4.70
C LEU A 11 2.34 10.11 -3.61
N LEU A 12 3.53 9.54 -3.36
CA LEU A 12 4.45 10.00 -2.33
C LEU A 12 4.78 11.51 -2.42
N PRO A 13 5.18 12.07 -3.58
CA PRO A 13 5.47 13.50 -3.69
C PRO A 13 4.19 14.38 -3.68
N MET A 14 3.01 13.79 -3.85
CA MET A 14 1.72 14.51 -3.85
C MET A 14 1.04 14.51 -2.49
N LEU A 15 1.66 13.90 -1.47
CA LEU A 15 1.05 13.76 -0.16
C LEU A 15 1.07 15.09 0.59
N GLU A 16 -0.10 15.71 0.71
CA GLU A 16 -0.31 16.95 1.47
C GLU A 16 -0.87 16.66 2.87
N PRO A 17 -0.65 17.56 3.85
CA PRO A 17 -1.26 17.44 5.17
C PRO A 17 -2.79 17.28 5.07
N GLY A 18 -3.32 16.26 5.74
CA GLY A 18 -4.75 15.96 5.73
C GLY A 18 -5.20 14.97 4.64
N PHE A 19 -4.30 14.55 3.74
CA PHE A 19 -4.58 13.50 2.77
C PHE A 19 -3.87 12.20 3.13
N SER A 20 -4.53 11.07 2.84
CA SER A 20 -3.98 9.74 3.05
C SER A 20 -4.39 8.83 1.92
N ALA A 21 -3.51 7.94 1.49
CA ALA A 21 -3.79 6.88 0.54
C ALA A 21 -3.53 5.51 1.16
N ARG A 22 -4.29 4.50 0.72
CA ARG A 22 -4.14 3.11 1.15
C ARG A 22 -4.23 2.17 -0.05
N PHE A 23 -3.60 1.01 0.07
CA PHE A 23 -3.57 -0.04 -0.94
C PHE A 23 -4.29 -1.28 -0.41
N ALA A 24 -5.36 -1.69 -1.08
CA ALA A 24 -6.01 -2.97 -0.84
C ALA A 24 -5.59 -3.96 -1.92
N SER A 25 -5.22 -5.17 -1.52
CA SER A 25 -4.90 -6.26 -2.46
C SER A 25 -6.11 -7.17 -2.61
N LEU A 26 -6.51 -7.41 -3.85
CA LEU A 26 -7.58 -8.36 -4.15
C LEU A 26 -7.01 -9.78 -4.24
N PRO A 27 -7.82 -10.81 -3.91
CA PRO A 27 -7.46 -12.19 -4.18
C PRO A 27 -7.16 -12.43 -5.67
N PRO A 28 -6.31 -13.41 -6.01
CA PRO A 28 -5.97 -13.69 -7.40
C PRO A 28 -7.21 -14.04 -8.24
N GLY A 29 -7.38 -13.34 -9.36
CA GLY A 29 -8.48 -13.59 -10.30
C GLY A 29 -9.82 -12.95 -9.91
N GLU A 30 -9.87 -12.19 -8.82
CA GLU A 30 -11.07 -11.45 -8.41
C GLU A 30 -10.96 -9.97 -8.75
N ASP A 31 -12.11 -9.36 -9.06
CA ASP A 31 -12.27 -7.91 -9.17
C ASP A 31 -13.10 -7.35 -7.99
N PRO A 32 -13.19 -6.02 -7.83
CA PRO A 32 -14.00 -5.42 -6.76
C PRO A 32 -15.48 -5.83 -6.80
N ASP A 33 -16.04 -6.08 -7.98
CA ASP A 33 -17.45 -6.44 -8.16
C ASP A 33 -17.71 -7.87 -7.65
N ASP A 34 -16.77 -8.79 -7.86
CA ASP A 34 -16.83 -10.16 -7.36
C ASP A 34 -16.80 -10.21 -5.83
N ILE A 35 -15.96 -9.38 -5.20
CA ILE A 35 -15.90 -9.24 -3.73
C ILE A 35 -17.26 -8.81 -3.17
N VAL A 36 -17.87 -7.79 -3.78
CA VAL A 36 -19.17 -7.27 -3.38
C VAL A 36 -20.28 -8.29 -3.67
N ARG A 37 -20.21 -9.02 -4.78
CA ARG A 37 -21.21 -10.03 -5.13
C ARG A 37 -21.21 -11.23 -4.17
N ARG A 38 -20.04 -11.63 -3.65
CA ARG A 38 -19.91 -12.80 -2.77
C ARG A 38 -20.40 -12.58 -1.34
N GLY A 39 -20.19 -11.39 -0.76
CA GLY A 39 -20.54 -11.12 0.64
C GLY A 39 -21.05 -9.71 0.91
N GLY A 40 -21.50 -9.03 -0.15
CA GLY A 40 -22.06 -7.69 -0.07
C GLY A 40 -21.06 -6.64 0.36
N ALA A 41 -21.59 -5.54 0.90
CA ALA A 41 -20.80 -4.42 1.37
C ALA A 41 -19.88 -4.76 2.55
N ASN A 42 -20.14 -5.84 3.30
CA ASN A 42 -19.34 -6.20 4.47
C ASN A 42 -17.95 -6.72 4.06
N ASN A 43 -17.89 -7.64 3.09
CA ASN A 43 -16.60 -8.11 2.55
C ASN A 43 -15.77 -6.97 1.97
N PHE A 44 -16.42 -6.01 1.31
CA PHE A 44 -15.71 -4.85 0.79
C PHE A 44 -15.20 -3.93 1.91
N ARG A 45 -15.94 -3.76 3.01
CA ARG A 45 -15.45 -3.04 4.19
C ARG A 45 -14.25 -3.74 4.83
N GLU A 46 -14.30 -5.06 5.01
CA GLU A 46 -13.18 -5.84 5.55
C GLU A 46 -11.93 -5.73 4.65
N LEU A 47 -12.11 -5.71 3.33
CA LEU A 47 -11.03 -5.45 2.38
C LEU A 47 -10.41 -4.05 2.57
N LEU A 48 -11.24 -3.02 2.80
CA LEU A 48 -10.74 -1.67 3.07
C LEU A 48 -10.10 -1.54 4.45
N GLU A 49 -10.56 -2.28 5.44
CA GLU A 49 -9.97 -2.31 6.79
C GLU A 49 -8.61 -3.02 6.78
N SER A 50 -8.44 -4.05 5.95
CA SER A 50 -7.16 -4.74 5.76
C SER A 50 -6.20 -4.03 4.80
N SER A 51 -6.58 -2.87 4.24
CA SER A 51 -5.71 -2.10 3.34
C SER A 51 -4.49 -1.52 4.05
N THR A 52 -3.35 -1.53 3.35
CA THR A 52 -2.07 -1.03 3.86
C THR A 52 -1.92 0.46 3.57
N GLY A 53 -1.43 1.24 4.54
CA GLY A 53 -1.15 2.67 4.35
C GLY A 53 -0.07 2.93 3.28
N LEU A 54 -0.08 4.11 2.65
CA LEU A 54 0.92 4.50 1.65
C LEU A 54 2.36 4.36 2.18
N SER A 55 2.63 4.87 3.39
CA SER A 55 3.96 4.81 4.01
C SER A 55 4.39 3.39 4.34
N ASP A 56 3.48 2.58 4.90
CA ASP A 56 3.76 1.18 5.23
C ASP A 56 4.02 0.36 3.95
N PHE A 57 3.21 0.58 2.92
CA PHE A 57 3.36 -0.07 1.63
C PHE A 57 4.70 0.27 0.96
N PHE A 58 5.10 1.54 1.01
CA PHE A 58 6.43 1.97 0.56
C PHE A 58 7.53 1.23 1.31
N TRP A 59 7.44 1.19 2.64
CA TRP A 59 8.43 0.54 3.49
C TRP A 59 8.56 -0.96 3.23
N GLU A 60 7.44 -1.68 3.11
CA GLU A 60 7.45 -3.11 2.79
C GLU A 60 8.04 -3.39 1.40
N THR A 61 7.77 -2.50 0.43
CA THR A 61 8.31 -2.60 -0.92
C THR A 61 9.83 -2.39 -0.92
N GLU A 62 10.33 -1.36 -0.23
CA GLU A 62 11.76 -1.06 -0.18
C GLU A 62 12.56 -2.11 0.59
N LYS A 63 12.02 -2.66 1.68
CA LYS A 63 12.60 -3.81 2.38
C LYS A 63 12.65 -5.05 1.50
N SER A 64 11.59 -5.31 0.73
CA SER A 64 11.56 -6.46 -0.20
C SER A 64 12.56 -6.31 -1.36
N ASN A 65 12.90 -5.07 -1.73
CA ASN A 65 13.84 -4.76 -2.81
C ASN A 65 15.32 -4.76 -2.37
N GLY A 66 15.63 -4.99 -1.09
CA GLY A 66 17.00 -4.99 -0.58
C GLY A 66 17.60 -3.60 -0.28
N SER A 67 16.75 -2.56 -0.34
CA SER A 67 17.16 -1.15 -0.32
C SER A 67 17.42 -0.66 1.12
N LEU A 68 16.70 -1.18 2.10
CA LEU A 68 16.62 -0.67 3.49
C LEU A 68 16.87 -1.74 4.56
N ASP A 69 17.63 -2.78 4.22
CA ASP A 69 17.80 -4.00 5.02
C ASP A 69 18.65 -3.82 6.28
N THR A 70 19.25 -2.64 6.42
CA THR A 70 20.16 -2.30 7.53
C THR A 70 19.61 -1.12 8.31
N PRO A 71 19.62 -1.15 9.66
CA PRO A 71 19.17 -0.04 10.51
C PRO A 71 19.78 1.32 10.14
N GLU A 72 21.02 1.33 9.63
CA GLU A 72 21.75 2.51 9.21
C GLU A 72 21.11 3.19 7.98
N LYS A 73 20.67 2.40 6.99
CA LYS A 73 19.96 2.90 5.80
C LYS A 73 18.56 3.39 6.14
N GLN A 74 17.90 2.71 7.07
CA GLN A 74 16.61 3.12 7.62
C GLN A 74 16.72 4.48 8.33
N ALA A 75 17.75 4.66 9.17
CA ALA A 75 18.00 5.90 9.90
C ALA A 75 18.43 7.07 9.00
N ALA A 76 19.18 6.80 7.92
CA ALA A 76 19.59 7.82 6.96
C ALA A 76 18.40 8.38 6.15
N PHE A 77 17.44 7.53 5.78
CA PHE A 77 16.23 7.94 5.07
C PHE A 77 15.27 8.75 5.95
N LEU A 78 15.10 8.38 7.23
CA LEU A 78 14.22 9.10 8.17
C LEU A 78 14.73 10.50 8.57
N ARG A 79 15.99 10.84 8.27
CA ARG A 79 16.62 12.12 8.64
C ARG A 79 16.86 13.06 7.46
N GLY A 80 16.53 12.66 6.22
CA GLY A 80 16.62 13.48 5.02
C GLY A 80 15.26 14.07 4.65
#